data_AF-A0A7G9GUD4-F1
#
_entry.id   AF-A0A7G9GUD4-F1
#
_cell.length_a   1.000
_cell.length_b   1.000
_cell.length_c   1.000
_cell.angle_alpha   90.00
_cell.angle_beta   90.00
_cell.angle_gamma   90.00
#
_symmetry.space_group_name_H-M   'P 1'
#
loop_
_entity.id
_entity.type
_entity.pdbx_description
1 polymer ?
#
loop_
_entity_poly.entity_id
_entity_poly.type
_entity_poly.pdbx_seq_one_letter_code
_entity_poly.pdbx_strand_id
1 'polypeptide(L)'
;MEIISKDKPKGLAYAKHKKMKKAKRLVEEKKFKRLTENKRKNAENRKERAIEKSEQEKIKKVVIKDYNKGMFLILVEEKEEKRALLFDKKTLNKNNIKDLIDEFQIKLYGQNCKISKLLGYNDIKDILIWKISEEL
;
A
#
# COMPACT_ATOMS: atom_id res chain seq x y z
N MET A 1 -25.55 -8.81 -63.54
CA MET A 1 -26.09 -7.56 -62.96
C MET A 1 -25.85 -7.60 -61.45
N GLU A 2 -25.13 -6.64 -60.90
CA GLU A 2 -24.96 -6.54 -59.44
C GLU A 2 -26.32 -6.20 -58.79
N ILE A 3 -26.75 -7.00 -57.83
CA ILE A 3 -28.03 -6.81 -57.12
C ILE A 3 -27.85 -5.64 -56.15
N ILE A 4 -28.25 -4.45 -56.58
CA ILE A 4 -28.24 -3.24 -55.74
C ILE A 4 -29.41 -3.35 -54.75
N SER A 5 -29.10 -3.52 -53.46
CA SER A 5 -30.07 -3.52 -52.36
C SER A 5 -30.92 -2.24 -52.37
N LYS A 6 -32.24 -2.41 -52.53
CA LYS A 6 -33.22 -1.31 -52.60
C LYS A 6 -33.48 -0.66 -51.23
N ASP A 7 -33.24 -1.39 -50.14
CA ASP A 7 -33.52 -0.95 -48.76
C ASP A 7 -32.40 -0.13 -48.11
N LYS A 8 -31.28 0.05 -48.82
CA LYS A 8 -30.16 0.84 -48.30
C LYS A 8 -30.57 2.32 -48.26
N PRO A 9 -30.42 3.02 -47.12
CA PRO A 9 -30.76 4.44 -47.06
C PRO A 9 -29.91 5.21 -48.07
N LYS A 10 -30.53 6.16 -48.79
CA LYS A 10 -29.91 7.01 -49.81
C LYS A 10 -29.91 8.49 -49.37
N GLY A 11 -29.10 9.33 -50.01
CA GLY A 11 -29.06 10.78 -49.76
C GLY A 11 -28.76 11.16 -48.30
N LEU A 12 -29.50 12.11 -47.74
CA LEU A 12 -29.30 12.62 -46.37
C LEU A 12 -29.44 11.53 -45.29
N ALA A 13 -30.34 10.56 -45.49
CA ALA A 13 -30.52 9.44 -44.58
C ALA A 13 -29.27 8.53 -44.55
N TYR A 14 -28.66 8.29 -45.71
CA TYR A 14 -27.38 7.57 -45.80
C TYR A 14 -26.27 8.30 -45.05
N ALA A 15 -26.16 9.62 -45.24
CA ALA A 15 -25.14 10.42 -44.58
C ALA A 15 -25.28 10.39 -43.05
N LYS A 16 -26.52 10.50 -42.53
CA LYS A 16 -26.81 10.37 -41.09
C LYS A 16 -26.46 8.97 -40.57
N HIS A 17 -26.86 7.91 -41.28
CA HIS A 17 -26.54 6.53 -40.90
C HIS A 17 -25.03 6.25 -40.90
N LYS A 18 -24.30 6.75 -41.91
CA LYS A 18 -22.83 6.66 -42.00
C LYS A 18 -22.16 7.39 -40.82
N LYS A 19 -22.62 8.60 -40.47
CA LYS A 19 -22.12 9.35 -39.31
C LYS A 19 -22.37 8.59 -38.00
N MET A 20 -23.58 8.05 -37.79
CA MET A 20 -23.90 7.25 -36.61
C MET A 20 -23.03 5.99 -36.49
N LYS A 21 -22.82 5.26 -37.59
CA LYS A 21 -21.96 4.08 -37.59
C LYS A 21 -20.50 4.42 -37.24
N LYS A 22 -19.99 5.55 -37.75
CA LYS A 22 -18.65 6.05 -37.39
C LYS A 22 -18.56 6.42 -35.90
N ALA A 23 -19.57 7.12 -35.37
CA ALA A 23 -19.62 7.49 -33.95
C ALA A 23 -19.65 6.26 -33.03
N LYS A 24 -20.48 5.24 -33.35
CA LYS A 24 -20.52 3.97 -32.61
C LYS A 24 -19.16 3.26 -32.57
N ARG A 25 -18.49 3.15 -33.72
CA ARG A 25 -17.14 2.56 -33.82
C ARG A 25 -16.13 3.30 -32.94
N LEU A 26 -16.14 4.63 -32.96
CA LEU A 26 -15.22 5.44 -32.14
C LEU A 26 -15.48 5.24 -30.63
N VAL A 27 -16.74 5.10 -30.22
CA VAL A 27 -17.09 4.81 -28.82
C VAL A 27 -16.63 3.41 -28.43
N GLU A 28 -16.83 2.41 -29.29
CA GLU A 28 -16.38 1.03 -29.07
C GLU A 28 -14.84 0.94 -28.99
N GLU A 29 -14.12 1.61 -29.89
CA GLU A 29 -12.65 1.68 -29.86
C GLU A 29 -12.13 2.35 -28.57
N LYS A 30 -12.74 3.47 -28.15
CA LYS A 30 -12.38 4.12 -26.89
C LYS A 30 -12.66 3.22 -25.68
N LYS A 31 -13.77 2.49 -25.67
CA LYS A 31 -14.08 1.52 -24.62
C LYS A 31 -13.05 0.40 -24.60
N PHE A 32 -12.70 -0.15 -25.76
CA PHE A 32 -11.69 -1.21 -25.86
C PHE A 32 -10.33 -0.75 -25.35
N LYS A 33 -9.86 0.43 -25.76
CA LYS A 33 -8.60 1.02 -25.27
C LYS A 33 -8.60 1.18 -23.74
N ARG A 34 -9.67 1.73 -23.17
CA ARG A 34 -9.82 1.86 -21.71
C ARG A 34 -9.81 0.52 -20.99
N LEU A 35 -10.48 -0.50 -21.53
CA LEU A 35 -10.49 -1.84 -20.95
C LEU A 35 -9.10 -2.46 -20.94
N THR A 36 -8.35 -2.33 -22.03
CA THR A 36 -6.99 -2.85 -22.13
C THR A 36 -6.04 -2.14 -21.16
N GLU A 37 -6.12 -0.81 -21.07
CA GLU A 37 -5.31 -0.02 -20.13
C GLU A 37 -5.65 -0.35 -18.67
N ASN A 38 -6.94 -0.46 -18.34
CA ASN A 38 -7.38 -0.86 -16.99
C ASN A 38 -6.92 -2.27 -16.64
N LYS A 39 -6.94 -3.22 -17.59
CA LYS A 39 -6.38 -4.56 -17.37
C LYS A 39 -4.88 -4.50 -17.06
N ARG A 40 -4.11 -3.65 -17.76
CA ARG A 40 -2.68 -3.45 -17.50
C ARG A 40 -2.44 -2.88 -16.11
N LYS A 41 -3.10 -1.76 -15.77
CA LYS A 41 -3.01 -1.12 -14.44
C LYS A 41 -3.40 -2.09 -13.33
N ASN A 42 -4.48 -2.85 -13.52
CA ASN A 42 -4.91 -3.83 -12.52
C ASN A 42 -3.90 -4.97 -12.34
N ALA A 43 -3.20 -5.39 -13.40
CA ALA A 43 -2.15 -6.40 -13.30
C ALA A 43 -0.92 -5.87 -12.55
N GLU A 44 -0.50 -4.63 -12.83
CA GLU A 44 0.58 -3.94 -12.11
C GLU A 44 0.21 -3.76 -10.62
N ASN A 45 -0.98 -3.23 -10.33
CA ASN A 45 -1.48 -3.05 -8.96
C ASN A 45 -1.56 -4.37 -8.18
N ARG A 46 -1.86 -5.50 -8.85
CA ARG A 46 -1.85 -6.83 -8.19
C ARG A 46 -0.45 -7.26 -7.79
N LYS A 47 0.56 -6.97 -8.61
CA LYS A 47 1.97 -7.26 -8.29
C LYS A 47 2.44 -6.41 -7.12
N GLU A 48 2.15 -5.11 -7.14
CA GLU A 48 2.49 -4.19 -6.04
C GLU A 48 1.83 -4.63 -4.73
N ARG A 49 0.52 -4.93 -4.74
CA ARG A 49 -0.17 -5.45 -3.54
C ARG A 49 0.40 -6.77 -3.03
N ALA A 50 0.86 -7.65 -3.92
CA ALA A 50 1.49 -8.91 -3.50
C ALA A 50 2.84 -8.65 -2.80
N ILE A 51 3.62 -7.69 -3.31
CA ILE A 51 4.88 -7.25 -2.68
C ILE A 51 4.58 -6.62 -1.31
N GLU A 52 3.68 -5.65 -1.23
CA GLU A 52 3.28 -5.01 0.02
C GLU A 52 2.77 -6.03 1.05
N LYS A 53 1.96 -7.00 0.61
CA LYS A 53 1.46 -8.06 1.50
C LYS A 53 2.61 -8.93 2.01
N SER A 54 3.57 -9.28 1.14
CA SER A 54 4.75 -10.05 1.55
C SER A 54 5.63 -9.29 2.55
N GLU A 55 5.79 -7.98 2.38
CA GLU A 55 6.50 -7.11 3.32
C GLU A 55 5.77 -7.04 4.66
N GLN A 56 4.44 -6.88 4.65
CA GLN A 56 3.64 -6.90 5.87
C GLN A 56 3.72 -8.24 6.60
N GLU A 57 3.70 -9.36 5.88
CA GLU A 57 3.87 -10.68 6.46
C GLU A 57 5.26 -10.86 7.07
N LYS A 58 6.31 -10.32 6.44
CA LYS A 58 7.66 -10.30 7.02
C LYS A 58 7.71 -9.46 8.30
N ILE A 59 7.16 -8.24 8.28
CA ILE A 59 7.11 -7.36 9.46
C ILE A 59 6.37 -8.02 10.62
N LYS A 60 5.28 -8.75 10.37
CA LYS A 60 4.55 -9.48 11.42
C LYS A 60 5.36 -10.60 12.08
N LYS A 61 6.34 -11.16 11.38
CA LYS A 61 7.23 -12.21 11.93
C LYS A 61 8.37 -11.63 12.78
N VAL A 62 8.56 -10.33 12.73
CA VAL A 62 9.61 -9.65 13.49
C VAL A 62 9.22 -9.61 14.97
N VAL A 63 10.07 -10.15 15.83
CA VAL A 63 9.84 -10.24 17.28
C VAL A 63 10.68 -9.20 18.00
N ILE A 64 10.05 -8.40 18.86
CA ILE A 64 10.78 -7.54 19.78
C ILE A 64 11.31 -8.42 20.93
N LYS A 65 12.61 -8.37 21.21
CA LYS A 65 13.20 -9.09 22.34
C LYS A 65 13.43 -8.19 23.54
N ASP A 66 14.05 -7.04 23.31
CA ASP A 66 14.37 -6.11 24.39
C ASP A 66 14.57 -4.69 23.87
N TYR A 67 14.69 -3.73 24.79
CA TYR A 67 15.05 -2.35 24.54
C TYR A 67 16.19 -1.92 25.45
N ASN A 68 17.19 -1.25 24.88
CA ASN A 68 18.37 -0.81 25.60
C ASN A 68 18.89 0.49 25.00
N LYS A 69 18.99 1.56 25.80
CA LYS A 69 19.66 2.82 25.44
C LYS A 69 19.18 3.42 24.13
N GLY A 70 17.87 3.62 23.97
CA GLY A 70 17.31 4.19 22.74
C GLY A 70 17.23 3.24 21.54
N MET A 71 17.62 1.97 21.68
CA MET A 71 17.60 0.98 20.59
C MET A 71 16.77 -0.25 20.95
N PHE A 72 15.95 -0.70 20.00
CA PHE A 72 15.28 -1.99 20.07
C PHE A 72 16.21 -3.11 19.62
N LEU A 73 16.26 -4.19 20.40
CA LEU A 73 16.80 -5.47 19.99
C LEU A 73 15.66 -6.28 19.36
N ILE A 74 15.80 -6.54 18.07
CA ILE A 74 14.76 -7.13 17.25
C ILE A 74 15.29 -8.42 16.65
N LEU A 75 14.47 -9.47 16.67
CA LEU A 75 14.76 -10.71 15.97
C LEU A 75 14.12 -10.66 14.57
N VAL A 76 14.97 -10.55 13.56
CA VAL A 76 14.58 -10.59 12.14
C VAL A 76 15.19 -11.85 11.53
N GLU A 77 14.36 -12.81 11.11
CA GLU A 77 14.82 -14.04 10.44
C GLU A 77 15.98 -14.73 11.19
N GLU A 78 15.80 -14.94 12.51
CA GLU A 78 16.77 -15.58 13.42
C GLU A 78 18.06 -14.79 13.70
N LYS A 79 18.19 -13.57 13.16
CA LYS A 79 19.29 -12.64 13.48
C LYS A 79 18.82 -11.55 14.42
N GLU A 80 19.63 -11.27 15.44
CA GLU A 80 19.40 -10.16 16.35
C GLU A 80 19.98 -8.87 15.75
N GLU A 81 19.10 -7.92 15.47
CA GLU A 81 19.48 -6.60 14.99
C GLU A 81 19.09 -5.52 15.99
N LYS A 82 19.99 -4.57 16.20
CA LYS A 82 19.68 -3.35 16.94
C LYS A 82 19.13 -2.31 15.99
N ARG A 83 17.94 -1.76 16.28
CA ARG A 83 17.29 -0.72 15.48
C ARG A 83 17.02 0.50 16.34
N ALA A 84 17.33 1.67 15.78
CA ALA A 84 17.05 2.94 16.42
C ALA A 84 15.54 3.23 16.41
N LEU A 85 15.07 3.81 17.51
CA LEU A 85 13.71 4.26 17.65
C LEU A 85 13.53 5.64 16.99
N LEU A 86 12.48 5.77 16.19
CA LEU A 86 12.08 7.02 15.54
C LEU A 86 10.81 7.53 16.22
N PHE A 87 10.94 8.64 16.94
CA PHE A 87 9.86 9.37 17.58
C PHE A 87 10.23 10.84 17.70
N ASP A 88 9.23 11.71 17.81
CA ASP A 88 9.48 13.12 18.08
C ASP A 88 9.85 13.31 19.55
N LYS A 89 11.12 13.64 19.81
CA LYS A 89 11.64 13.83 21.17
C LYS A 89 11.03 15.05 21.87
N LYS A 90 10.47 16.01 21.11
CA LYS A 90 9.95 17.27 21.68
C LYS A 90 8.57 17.11 22.32
N THR A 91 7.81 16.11 21.92
CA THR A 91 6.45 15.85 22.40
C THR A 91 6.39 14.80 23.51
N LEU A 92 7.51 14.12 23.77
CA LEU A 92 7.58 13.03 24.74
C LEU A 92 7.84 13.56 26.16
N ASN A 93 6.85 13.42 27.03
CA ASN A 93 6.92 13.73 28.46
C ASN A 93 6.57 12.48 29.27
N LYS A 94 7.05 12.35 30.52
CA LYS A 94 6.76 11.18 31.39
C LYS A 94 5.28 10.83 31.50
N ASN A 95 4.39 11.82 31.46
CA ASN A 95 2.94 11.63 31.54
C ASN A 95 2.31 11.15 30.21
N ASN A 96 2.97 11.39 29.07
CA ASN A 96 2.43 11.12 27.72
C ASN A 96 3.06 9.89 27.05
N ILE A 97 4.12 9.28 27.63
CA ILE A 97 4.79 8.10 27.06
C ILE A 97 3.79 6.97 26.81
N LYS A 98 2.87 6.74 27.75
CA LYS A 98 1.90 5.63 27.69
C LYS A 98 0.97 5.72 26.47
N ASP A 99 0.66 6.94 26.03
CA ASP A 99 -0.23 7.19 24.90
C ASP A 99 0.54 7.23 23.57
N LEU A 100 1.76 7.78 23.57
CA LEU A 100 2.58 7.96 22.37
C LEU A 100 3.40 6.74 21.96
N ILE A 101 3.58 5.76 22.85
CA ILE A 101 4.40 4.58 22.58
C ILE A 101 3.90 3.77 21.37
N ASP A 102 2.57 3.75 21.13
CA ASP A 102 1.99 3.05 19.98
C ASP A 102 2.34 3.73 18.63
N GLU A 103 2.76 5.00 18.67
CA GLU A 103 3.16 5.79 17.50
C GLU A 103 4.63 5.63 17.15
N PHE A 104 5.42 5.06 18.05
CA PHE A 104 6.86 4.92 17.85
C PHE A 104 7.15 4.04 16.63
N GLN A 105 8.16 4.47 15.86
CA GLN A 105 8.49 3.83 14.59
C GLN A 105 9.90 3.24 14.64
N ILE A 106 10.10 2.17 13.87
CA ILE A 106 11.41 1.60 13.58
C ILE A 106 11.55 1.42 12.08
N LYS A 107 12.78 1.53 11.57
CA LYS A 107 13.04 1.33 10.15
C LYS A 107 13.28 -0.15 9.85
N LEU A 108 12.33 -0.80 9.20
CA LEU A 108 12.39 -2.20 8.75
C LEU A 108 12.16 -2.29 7.25
N TYR A 109 12.97 -3.08 6.55
CA TYR A 109 12.85 -3.31 5.10
C TYR A 109 12.74 -2.01 4.26
N GLY A 110 13.39 -0.93 4.70
CA GLY A 110 13.36 0.37 4.02
C GLY A 110 12.16 1.26 4.37
N GLN A 111 11.17 0.77 5.12
CA GLN A 111 9.99 1.52 5.55
C GLN A 111 9.97 1.79 7.06
N ASN A 112 9.27 2.84 7.47
CA ASN A 112 9.02 3.12 8.88
C ASN A 112 7.79 2.33 9.34
N CYS A 113 8.01 1.40 10.26
CA CYS A 113 6.99 0.53 10.81
C CYS A 113 6.70 0.92 12.25
N LYS A 114 5.43 1.04 12.61
CA LYS A 114 5.03 1.25 14.01
C LYS A 114 5.36 0.00 14.83
N ILE A 115 5.88 0.20 16.05
CA ILE A 115 6.24 -0.92 16.94
C ILE A 115 5.01 -1.73 17.38
N SER A 116 3.84 -1.10 17.42
CA SER A 116 2.55 -1.75 17.69
C SER A 116 2.17 -2.85 16.71
N LYS A 117 2.81 -2.92 15.53
CA LYS A 117 2.56 -3.98 14.52
C LYS A 117 3.47 -5.20 14.68
N LEU A 118 4.45 -5.16 15.59
CA LEU A 118 5.45 -6.20 15.75
C LEU A 118 4.99 -7.25 16.77
N LEU A 119 5.49 -8.48 16.63
CA LEU A 119 5.19 -9.56 17.56
C LEU A 119 5.94 -9.32 18.88
N GLY A 120 5.28 -9.59 20.02
CA GLY A 120 5.87 -9.40 21.36
C GLY A 120 5.80 -7.96 21.88
N TYR A 121 5.20 -7.03 21.14
CA TYR A 121 5.04 -5.65 21.60
C TYR A 121 4.22 -5.55 22.90
N ASN A 122 3.10 -6.26 22.99
CA ASN A 122 2.24 -6.20 24.17
C ASN A 122 2.95 -6.69 25.44
N ASP A 123 3.83 -7.68 25.31
CA ASP A 123 4.55 -8.28 26.44
C ASP A 123 5.65 -7.35 26.94
N ILE A 124 6.25 -6.56 26.05
CA ILE A 124 7.37 -5.67 26.36
C ILE A 124 6.91 -4.22 26.56
N LYS A 125 5.62 -3.90 26.31
CA LYS A 125 5.04 -2.55 26.40
C LYS A 125 5.31 -1.88 27.75
N ASP A 126 5.03 -2.57 28.85
CA ASP A 126 5.20 -2.01 30.19
C ASP A 126 6.68 -1.81 30.55
N ILE A 127 7.54 -2.76 30.17
CA ILE A 127 8.99 -2.67 30.34
C ILE A 127 9.56 -1.49 29.54
N LEU A 128 9.04 -1.25 28.34
CA LEU A 128 9.44 -0.12 27.50
C LEU A 128 9.06 1.20 28.11
N ILE A 129 7.82 1.35 28.56
CA ILE A 129 7.35 2.57 29.22
C ILE A 129 8.26 2.88 30.40
N TRP A 130 8.59 1.86 31.20
CA TRP A 130 9.48 2.02 32.34
C TRP A 130 10.90 2.44 31.94
N LYS A 131 11.55 1.72 31.01
CA LYS A 131 12.92 2.04 30.54
C LYS A 131 13.02 3.42 29.89
N ILE A 132 12.02 3.78 29.07
CA ILE A 132 11.97 5.10 28.42
C ILE A 132 11.74 6.20 29.47
N SER A 133 10.93 5.95 30.50
CA SER A 133 10.72 6.88 31.59
C SER A 133 11.96 7.08 32.48
N GLU A 134 12.85 6.09 32.57
CA GLU A 134 14.16 6.26 33.23
C GLU A 134 15.15 7.05 32.37
N GLU A 135 15.08 6.91 31.04
CA GLU A 135 15.98 7.61 30.10
C GLU A 135 15.60 9.08 29.84
N LEU A 136 14.36 9.48 30.16
CA LEU A 136 13.85 10.87 30.09
C LEU A 136 14.15 11.67 31.36
#